data_AF-A0AAT9QPF4-F1
#
_entry.id   AF-A0AAT9QPF4-F1
#
_cell.length_a   1.000
_cell.length_b   1.000
_cell.length_c   1.000
_cell.angle_alpha   90.00
_cell.angle_beta   90.00
_cell.angle_gamma   90.00
#
_symmetry.space_group_name_H-M   'P 1'
#
loop_
_entity.id
_entity.type
_entity.pdbx_description
1 polymer ?
#
loop_
_entity_poly.entity_id
_entity_poly.type
_entity_poly.pdbx_seq_one_letter_code
_entity_poly.pdbx_strand_id
1 'polypeptide(L)'
;MTAAPNNCRANTDVPYMTWDQISQLQNTYGWEIGSHTVDHQCLVSVGNDCQATKLTASQVDAELSNSKAALAAHGFNATALATPYGDYDMSVLAQIAKYYSSMRGFADVGNNIWPLGDLLLHNTPAQEVTTPVATLKAKVDEAIANKTWAIFTFHDIRPSPSQTPDDYQYGTAELDQLAAYVQTKVAAGQIRNVNVTKGLVNGSPNLLANPTFNNGIADGWRTDTPASITADAGNNGSYPDPAKSVKLVSGSAAGHLFSPKVPVTASTNYLFKAFLNVASITSGEVGFYVDEYNAAGQWISGQFRKRENTRWVESMNFTYTPSSTSVASASLQVYVTGTGITAYVDNMQMMALGAGSTTPSPNLVANGTFDAGIGSGWRTDSASTILADAANHGSPANPVNSVKMTATTANKHLFSPQVAVSAGSYKIASYLNITARTSGEMGFYIDEYNSAGQWISGQYKLGVTAAGVTNVDLTYSPSTTAVATASLQVIVVGNSGLQAYFDDVRWTKS
;
A
#
# COMPACT_ATOMS: atom_id res chain seq x y z
N MET A 1 -3.11 18.98 -25.72
CA MET A 1 -4.47 19.56 -25.65
C MET A 1 -5.17 19.28 -26.96
N THR A 2 -6.05 18.28 -26.98
CA THR A 2 -6.83 17.86 -28.16
C THR A 2 -8.31 18.12 -27.91
N ALA A 3 -8.99 18.71 -28.89
CA ALA A 3 -10.46 18.73 -28.95
C ALA A 3 -10.98 17.42 -29.56
N ALA A 4 -10.50 16.28 -29.04
CA ALA A 4 -11.04 15.00 -29.47
C ALA A 4 -12.49 14.92 -28.95
N PRO A 5 -13.47 14.52 -29.77
CA PRO A 5 -14.81 14.29 -29.28
C PRO A 5 -14.74 13.22 -28.20
N ASN A 6 -14.96 13.62 -26.95
CA ASN A 6 -15.28 12.66 -25.92
C ASN A 6 -16.77 12.32 -26.08
N ASN A 7 -17.12 11.06 -25.88
CA ASN A 7 -18.52 10.59 -25.88
C ASN A 7 -19.06 10.44 -24.45
N CYS A 8 -18.33 10.97 -23.46
CA CYS A 8 -18.70 10.93 -22.05
C CYS A 8 -19.36 12.26 -21.64
N ARG A 9 -19.78 12.40 -20.38
CA ARG A 9 -20.41 13.64 -19.89
C ARG A 9 -19.42 14.75 -19.56
N ALA A 10 -18.12 14.50 -19.73
CA ALA A 10 -17.13 15.54 -19.54
C ALA A 10 -17.31 16.63 -20.61
N ASN A 11 -17.17 17.90 -20.23
CA ASN A 11 -17.43 19.06 -21.10
C ASN A 11 -16.66 18.99 -22.45
N THR A 12 -17.38 18.74 -23.54
CA THR A 12 -16.79 18.54 -24.88
C THR A 12 -16.12 19.78 -25.47
N ASP A 13 -16.36 20.96 -24.89
CA ASP A 13 -15.85 22.24 -25.38
C ASP A 13 -14.53 22.65 -24.71
N VAL A 14 -14.04 21.86 -23.74
CA VAL A 14 -12.72 22.07 -23.12
C VAL A 14 -11.67 21.10 -23.64
N PRO A 15 -10.45 21.58 -23.90
CA PRO A 15 -9.35 20.73 -24.28
C PRO A 15 -8.85 19.90 -23.09
N TYR A 16 -8.60 18.61 -23.32
CA TYR A 16 -8.08 17.69 -22.31
C TYR A 16 -6.58 17.43 -22.48
N MET A 17 -5.94 16.99 -21.41
CA MET A 17 -4.59 16.42 -21.48
C MET A 17 -4.61 15.16 -22.33
N THR A 18 -3.64 15.02 -23.23
CA THR A 18 -3.40 13.77 -23.95
C THR A 18 -2.74 12.74 -23.01
N TRP A 19 -2.84 11.45 -23.33
CA TRP A 19 -2.14 10.40 -22.57
C TRP A 19 -0.64 10.65 -22.41
N ASP A 20 0.04 11.17 -23.44
CA ASP A 20 1.46 11.52 -23.35
C ASP A 20 1.74 12.63 -22.33
N GLN A 21 0.82 13.59 -22.18
CA GLN A 21 0.94 14.67 -21.19
C GLN A 21 0.76 14.10 -19.77
N ILE A 22 -0.18 13.16 -19.58
CA ILE A 22 -0.38 12.47 -18.30
C ILE A 22 0.84 11.60 -17.96
N SER A 23 1.38 10.87 -18.93
CA SER A 23 2.62 10.10 -18.78
C SER A 23 3.81 10.98 -18.41
N GLN A 24 3.90 12.19 -18.96
CA GLN A 24 4.93 13.16 -18.59
C GLN A 24 4.81 13.62 -17.13
N LEU A 25 3.59 13.86 -16.62
CA LEU A 25 3.35 14.18 -15.21
C LEU A 25 3.93 13.11 -14.28
N GLN A 26 3.68 11.83 -14.57
CA GLN A 26 4.20 10.72 -13.77
C GLN A 26 5.71 10.54 -13.95
N ASN A 27 6.17 10.38 -15.19
CA ASN A 27 7.53 9.90 -15.49
C ASN A 27 8.60 10.97 -15.39
N THR A 28 8.24 12.24 -15.60
CA THR A 28 9.18 13.37 -15.54
C THR A 28 9.07 14.11 -14.21
N TYR A 29 7.85 14.35 -13.74
CA TYR A 29 7.62 15.21 -12.58
C TYR A 29 7.25 14.43 -11.30
N GLY A 30 7.11 13.11 -11.37
CA GLY A 30 6.86 12.24 -10.21
C GLY A 30 5.46 12.31 -9.64
N TRP A 31 4.48 12.84 -10.39
CA TRP A 31 3.10 12.97 -9.93
C TRP A 31 2.45 11.59 -9.79
N GLU A 32 1.60 11.45 -8.77
CA GLU A 32 0.68 10.32 -8.68
C GLU A 32 -0.53 10.57 -9.58
N ILE A 33 -0.89 9.57 -10.38
CA ILE A 33 -2.08 9.61 -11.24
C ILE A 33 -3.19 8.82 -10.55
N GLY A 34 -4.20 9.54 -10.05
CA GLY A 34 -5.41 8.98 -9.47
C GLY A 34 -6.54 8.82 -10.48
N SER A 35 -7.60 8.13 -10.08
CA SER A 35 -8.82 7.95 -10.87
C SER A 35 -9.86 9.02 -10.55
N HIS A 36 -10.74 9.28 -11.51
CA HIS A 36 -11.87 10.20 -11.38
C HIS A 36 -13.13 9.67 -12.10
N THR A 37 -13.35 8.35 -12.04
CA THR A 37 -14.42 7.61 -12.76
C THR A 37 -14.27 7.65 -14.28
N VAL A 38 -15.25 7.14 -15.04
CA VAL A 38 -15.21 7.11 -16.52
C VAL A 38 -15.89 8.34 -17.08
N ASP A 39 -17.15 8.55 -16.68
CA ASP A 39 -18.03 9.52 -17.30
C ASP A 39 -18.20 10.80 -16.49
N HIS A 40 -17.52 10.94 -15.35
CA HIS A 40 -17.70 12.07 -14.42
C HIS A 40 -19.16 12.20 -13.96
N GLN A 41 -19.84 11.06 -13.73
CA GLN A 41 -21.21 11.04 -13.20
C GLN A 41 -21.20 11.20 -11.68
N CYS A 42 -22.25 11.82 -11.14
CA CYS A 42 -22.51 11.79 -9.71
C CYS A 42 -22.77 10.34 -9.29
N LEU A 43 -22.14 9.86 -8.23
CA LEU A 43 -22.24 8.44 -7.85
C LEU A 43 -23.53 8.13 -7.08
N VAL A 44 -24.12 9.11 -6.41
CA VAL A 44 -25.31 8.95 -5.56
C VAL A 44 -26.42 9.96 -5.82
N SER A 45 -26.06 11.17 -6.24
CA SER A 45 -27.00 12.29 -6.43
C SER A 45 -27.67 12.29 -7.81
N VAL A 46 -28.78 13.01 -7.94
CA VAL A 46 -29.54 13.20 -9.18
C VAL A 46 -29.97 14.64 -9.36
N GLY A 47 -30.16 15.08 -10.60
CA GLY A 47 -30.59 16.45 -10.93
C GLY A 47 -29.47 17.50 -10.87
N ASN A 48 -29.79 18.75 -11.19
CA ASN A 48 -28.82 19.83 -11.42
C ASN A 48 -27.73 19.38 -12.44
N ASP A 49 -26.46 19.46 -12.07
CA ASP A 49 -25.31 19.00 -12.87
C ASP A 49 -25.16 17.48 -12.90
N CYS A 50 -25.92 16.74 -12.07
CA CYS A 50 -25.93 15.29 -12.05
C CYS A 50 -26.87 14.69 -13.11
N GLN A 51 -26.76 13.39 -13.34
CA GLN A 51 -27.67 12.63 -14.20
C GLN A 51 -29.11 12.60 -13.67
N ALA A 52 -30.07 12.36 -14.57
CA ALA A 52 -31.50 12.33 -14.24
C ALA A 52 -31.91 11.15 -13.34
N THR A 53 -31.15 10.06 -13.36
CA THR A 53 -31.45 8.84 -12.62
C THR A 53 -30.26 8.41 -11.78
N LYS A 54 -30.50 8.00 -10.53
CA LYS A 54 -29.44 7.53 -9.63
C LYS A 54 -28.76 6.31 -10.23
N LEU A 55 -27.44 6.22 -10.14
CA LEU A 55 -26.73 5.04 -10.58
C LEU A 55 -27.09 3.84 -9.73
N THR A 56 -27.29 2.70 -10.40
CA THR A 56 -27.37 1.39 -9.77
C THR A 56 -26.00 0.98 -9.25
N ALA A 57 -25.96 0.04 -8.30
CA ALA A 57 -24.70 -0.48 -7.78
C ALA A 57 -23.77 -1.02 -8.88
N SER A 58 -24.31 -1.69 -9.89
CA SER A 58 -23.55 -2.17 -11.06
C SER A 58 -23.02 -1.05 -11.95
N GLN A 59 -23.72 0.08 -12.04
CA GLN A 59 -23.23 1.24 -12.78
C GLN A 59 -22.10 1.95 -12.03
N VAL A 60 -22.22 2.09 -10.70
CA VAL A 60 -21.10 2.60 -9.86
C VAL A 60 -19.89 1.68 -9.98
N ASP A 61 -20.08 0.36 -9.91
CA ASP A 61 -19.01 -0.62 -10.09
C ASP A 61 -18.33 -0.48 -11.47
N ALA A 62 -19.11 -0.30 -12.54
CA ALA A 62 -18.59 -0.07 -13.88
C ALA A 62 -17.79 1.25 -13.98
N GLU A 63 -18.27 2.35 -13.39
CA GLU A 63 -17.56 3.64 -13.35
C GLU A 63 -16.18 3.52 -12.67
N LEU A 64 -16.09 2.74 -11.60
CA LEU A 64 -14.84 2.56 -10.84
C LEU A 64 -13.91 1.58 -11.57
N SER A 65 -14.39 0.39 -11.89
CA SER A 65 -13.58 -0.68 -12.48
C SER A 65 -13.06 -0.33 -13.87
N ASN A 66 -13.88 0.26 -14.74
CA ASN A 66 -13.47 0.63 -16.09
C ASN A 66 -12.50 1.81 -16.09
N SER A 67 -12.68 2.79 -15.20
CA SER A 67 -11.73 3.91 -15.06
C SER A 67 -10.35 3.40 -14.62
N LYS A 68 -10.32 2.51 -13.62
CA LYS A 68 -9.06 1.88 -13.19
C LYS A 68 -8.41 1.05 -14.30
N ALA A 69 -9.20 0.27 -15.04
CA ALA A 69 -8.70 -0.54 -16.15
C ALA A 69 -8.15 0.33 -17.30
N ALA A 70 -8.82 1.43 -17.64
CA ALA A 70 -8.35 2.38 -18.64
C ALA A 70 -7.01 3.00 -18.24
N LEU A 71 -6.87 3.44 -16.99
CA LEU A 71 -5.60 3.97 -16.47
C LEU A 71 -4.48 2.90 -16.49
N ALA A 72 -4.79 1.67 -16.08
CA ALA A 72 -3.84 0.56 -16.13
C ALA A 72 -3.39 0.22 -17.55
N ALA A 73 -4.28 0.27 -18.54
CA ALA A 73 -3.97 0.06 -19.95
C ALA A 73 -2.98 1.11 -20.51
N HIS A 74 -2.89 2.27 -19.88
CA HIS A 74 -1.91 3.33 -20.18
C HIS A 74 -0.70 3.36 -19.23
N GLY A 75 -0.51 2.31 -18.41
CA GLY A 75 0.66 2.17 -17.54
C GLY A 75 0.53 2.84 -16.16
N PHE A 76 -0.65 3.34 -15.81
CA PHE A 76 -0.89 3.99 -14.52
C PHE A 76 -1.49 3.01 -13.50
N ASN A 77 -0.81 2.83 -12.37
CA ASN A 77 -1.37 2.09 -11.23
C ASN A 77 -2.18 3.04 -10.32
N ALA A 78 -3.41 3.36 -10.73
CA ALA A 78 -4.28 4.24 -9.97
C ALA A 78 -4.78 3.56 -8.69
N THR A 79 -4.37 4.11 -7.55
CA THR A 79 -4.72 3.62 -6.20
C THR A 79 -5.46 4.67 -5.37
N ALA A 80 -5.48 5.93 -5.81
CA ALA A 80 -6.30 7.00 -5.26
C ALA A 80 -7.49 7.32 -6.17
N LEU A 81 -8.60 7.72 -5.56
CA LEU A 81 -9.80 8.22 -6.25
C LEU A 81 -10.17 9.61 -5.72
N ALA A 82 -10.49 10.53 -6.63
CA ALA A 82 -11.33 11.67 -6.31
C ALA A 82 -12.73 11.40 -6.87
N THR A 83 -13.79 11.54 -6.09
CA THR A 83 -15.14 11.35 -6.63
C THR A 83 -15.57 12.58 -7.44
N PRO A 84 -16.22 12.40 -8.62
CA PRO A 84 -16.86 13.50 -9.34
C PRO A 84 -17.78 14.28 -8.43
N TYR A 85 -17.69 15.61 -8.47
CA TYR A 85 -18.45 16.54 -7.61
C TYR A 85 -18.25 16.34 -6.10
N GLY A 86 -17.32 15.48 -5.66
CA GLY A 86 -17.26 15.04 -4.28
C GLY A 86 -18.46 14.18 -3.84
N ASP A 87 -19.21 13.60 -4.79
CA ASP A 87 -20.49 12.94 -4.54
C ASP A 87 -20.29 11.47 -4.13
N TYR A 88 -20.70 11.12 -2.91
CA TYR A 88 -20.67 9.76 -2.38
C TYR A 88 -21.64 9.59 -1.20
N ASP A 89 -21.97 8.34 -0.88
CA ASP A 89 -22.53 7.93 0.41
C ASP A 89 -21.76 6.70 0.92
N MET A 90 -22.10 6.18 2.11
CA MET A 90 -21.39 5.02 2.67
C MET A 90 -21.57 3.73 1.83
N SER A 91 -22.65 3.60 1.06
CA SER A 91 -22.81 2.47 0.13
C SER A 91 -21.82 2.57 -1.03
N VAL A 92 -21.65 3.77 -1.58
CA VAL A 92 -20.68 4.02 -2.66
C VAL A 92 -19.25 3.96 -2.13
N LEU A 93 -18.97 4.48 -0.93
CA LEU A 93 -17.64 4.39 -0.33
C LEU A 93 -17.21 2.94 -0.10
N ALA A 94 -18.12 2.05 0.28
CA ALA A 94 -17.86 0.61 0.35
C ALA A 94 -17.50 0.00 -1.02
N GLN A 95 -18.07 0.50 -2.14
CA GLN A 95 -17.66 0.05 -3.48
C GLN A 95 -16.30 0.63 -3.87
N ILE A 96 -16.07 1.92 -3.60
CA ILE A 96 -14.78 2.60 -3.85
C ILE A 96 -13.63 1.86 -3.14
N ALA A 97 -13.84 1.48 -1.88
CA ALA A 97 -12.85 0.80 -1.06
C ALA A 97 -12.36 -0.53 -1.66
N LYS A 98 -13.13 -1.15 -2.56
CA LYS A 98 -12.71 -2.40 -3.26
C LYS A 98 -11.64 -2.16 -4.31
N TYR A 99 -11.63 -0.97 -4.90
CA TYR A 99 -10.78 -0.63 -6.03
C TYR A 99 -9.60 0.28 -5.67
N TYR A 100 -9.74 1.11 -4.64
CA TYR A 100 -8.77 2.15 -4.33
C TYR A 100 -8.34 2.05 -2.87
N SER A 101 -7.06 2.29 -2.60
CA SER A 101 -6.52 2.35 -1.23
C SER A 101 -6.81 3.69 -0.56
N SER A 102 -7.20 4.70 -1.34
CA SER A 102 -7.52 6.02 -0.80
C SER A 102 -8.58 6.74 -1.59
N MET A 103 -9.31 7.62 -0.91
CA MET A 103 -10.30 8.48 -1.54
C MET A 103 -10.35 9.85 -0.85
N ARG A 104 -10.64 10.86 -1.67
CA ARG A 104 -11.12 12.17 -1.20
C ARG A 104 -12.41 12.54 -1.94
N GLY A 105 -13.29 13.23 -1.26
CA GLY A 105 -14.34 14.01 -1.90
C GLY A 105 -13.83 15.38 -2.34
N PHE A 106 -14.75 16.35 -2.32
CA PHE A 106 -14.46 17.74 -2.63
C PHE A 106 -14.76 18.70 -1.46
N ALA A 107 -15.84 18.44 -0.72
CA ALA A 107 -16.34 19.29 0.36
C ALA A 107 -15.95 18.80 1.76
N ASP A 108 -15.14 17.75 1.87
CA ASP A 108 -14.59 17.26 3.13
C ASP A 108 -13.43 18.20 3.55
N VAL A 109 -13.75 19.40 4.01
CA VAL A 109 -12.76 20.47 4.18
C VAL A 109 -12.00 20.35 5.50
N GLY A 110 -10.66 20.39 5.46
CA GLY A 110 -9.81 20.46 6.64
C GLY A 110 -8.41 19.87 6.46
N ASN A 111 -7.65 19.86 7.55
CA ASN A 111 -6.39 19.14 7.63
C ASN A 111 -6.62 17.70 8.12
N ASN A 112 -5.81 16.76 7.63
CA ASN A 112 -5.86 15.36 8.02
C ASN A 112 -5.04 15.15 9.29
N ILE A 113 -5.69 14.61 10.34
CA ILE A 113 -5.10 14.41 11.67
C ILE A 113 -4.55 13.00 11.78
N TRP A 114 -3.42 12.84 12.46
CA TRP A 114 -2.85 11.52 12.76
C TRP A 114 -3.60 10.81 13.90
N PRO A 115 -3.87 9.49 13.80
CA PRO A 115 -3.66 8.62 12.64
C PRO A 115 -4.57 8.96 11.46
N LEU A 116 -3.97 9.02 10.27
CA LEU A 116 -4.68 9.41 9.05
C LEU A 116 -5.78 8.41 8.72
N GLY A 117 -6.94 8.88 8.26
CA GLY A 117 -7.87 8.04 7.51
C GLY A 117 -7.33 7.77 6.10
N ASP A 118 -7.77 6.69 5.45
CA ASP A 118 -7.36 6.40 4.07
C ASP A 118 -8.45 6.75 3.05
N LEU A 119 -9.72 6.49 3.41
CA LEU A 119 -10.86 6.57 2.49
C LEU A 119 -11.62 7.90 2.51
N LEU A 120 -11.39 8.77 3.50
CA LEU A 120 -11.99 10.09 3.59
C LEU A 120 -10.91 11.11 3.94
N LEU A 121 -10.08 11.41 2.95
CA LEU A 121 -9.05 12.43 3.09
C LEU A 121 -9.68 13.82 2.96
N HIS A 122 -9.42 14.66 3.95
CA HIS A 122 -9.83 16.05 3.93
C HIS A 122 -8.94 16.88 3.02
N ASN A 123 -9.54 17.88 2.36
CA ASN A 123 -8.85 18.78 1.46
C ASN A 123 -9.21 20.25 1.74
N THR A 124 -8.63 21.16 0.97
CA THR A 124 -9.06 22.56 0.91
C THR A 124 -9.16 22.94 -0.57
N PRO A 125 -10.38 23.16 -1.08
CA PRO A 125 -10.59 23.67 -2.44
C PRO A 125 -9.96 25.05 -2.62
N ALA A 126 -9.14 25.19 -3.65
CA ALA A 126 -8.54 26.46 -4.04
C ALA A 126 -9.31 27.05 -5.21
N GLN A 127 -9.82 28.26 -5.01
CA GLN A 127 -10.50 29.07 -6.02
C GLN A 127 -9.95 30.49 -5.90
N GLU A 128 -9.75 31.15 -7.05
CA GLU A 128 -9.04 32.43 -7.15
C GLU A 128 -9.53 33.47 -6.14
N VAL A 129 -10.85 33.67 -6.06
CA VAL A 129 -11.45 34.75 -5.27
C VAL A 129 -11.60 34.38 -3.79
N THR A 130 -11.97 33.13 -3.49
CA THR A 130 -12.33 32.73 -2.12
C THR A 130 -11.17 32.14 -1.33
N THR A 131 -10.09 31.72 -2.01
CA THR A 131 -8.98 31.01 -1.39
C THR A 131 -7.64 31.65 -1.78
N PRO A 132 -7.38 32.92 -1.39
CA PRO A 132 -6.14 33.61 -1.76
C PRO A 132 -4.90 32.90 -1.23
N VAL A 133 -3.75 33.12 -1.87
CA VAL A 133 -2.46 32.50 -1.52
C VAL A 133 -2.12 32.63 -0.03
N ALA A 134 -2.42 33.77 0.58
CA ALA A 134 -2.18 33.98 2.02
C ALA A 134 -2.95 32.98 2.89
N THR A 135 -4.18 32.62 2.53
CA THR A 135 -4.98 31.60 3.22
C THR A 135 -4.35 30.22 3.08
N LEU A 136 -3.88 29.86 1.88
CA LEU A 136 -3.22 28.57 1.65
C LEU A 136 -1.88 28.47 2.41
N LYS A 137 -1.10 29.56 2.49
CA LYS A 137 0.12 29.62 3.30
C LYS A 137 -0.19 29.44 4.79
N ALA A 138 -1.23 30.09 5.30
CA ALA A 138 -1.67 29.91 6.68
C ALA A 138 -2.07 28.46 6.97
N LYS A 139 -2.69 27.75 6.01
CA LYS A 139 -3.00 26.32 6.14
C LYS A 139 -1.75 25.43 6.18
N VAL A 140 -0.71 25.78 5.43
CA VAL A 140 0.60 25.11 5.54
C VAL A 140 1.20 25.32 6.93
N ASP A 141 1.18 26.54 7.46
CA ASP A 141 1.72 26.83 8.79
C ASP A 141 0.92 26.17 9.91
N GLU A 142 -0.42 26.13 9.78
CA GLU A 142 -1.30 25.38 10.67
C GLU A 142 -0.93 23.89 10.67
N ALA A 143 -0.68 23.31 9.49
CA ALA A 143 -0.29 21.91 9.37
C ALA A 143 1.08 21.61 10.00
N ILE A 144 2.03 22.54 9.89
CA ILE A 144 3.33 22.46 10.59
C ILE A 144 3.14 22.49 12.10
N ALA A 145 2.39 23.47 12.60
CA ALA A 145 2.17 23.66 14.04
C ALA A 145 1.46 22.46 14.67
N ASN A 146 0.46 21.92 13.98
CA ASN A 146 -0.39 20.85 14.48
C ASN A 146 0.07 19.44 14.06
N LYS A 147 1.15 19.33 13.28
CA LYS A 147 1.67 18.06 12.74
C LYS A 147 0.62 17.27 11.95
N THR A 148 -0.18 17.98 11.15
CA THR A 148 -1.25 17.42 10.32
C THR A 148 -0.84 17.41 8.85
N TRP A 149 -1.63 16.75 8.00
CA TRP A 149 -1.42 16.74 6.56
C TRP A 149 -2.45 17.63 5.84
N ALA A 150 -1.96 18.67 5.18
CA ALA A 150 -2.77 19.56 4.33
C ALA A 150 -2.79 19.07 2.88
N ILE A 151 -3.99 19.01 2.28
CA ILE A 151 -4.20 18.67 0.87
C ILE A 151 -4.95 19.82 0.22
N PHE A 152 -4.40 20.38 -0.86
CA PHE A 152 -5.05 21.42 -1.65
C PHE A 152 -5.62 20.81 -2.93
N THR A 153 -6.85 21.20 -3.28
CA THR A 153 -7.51 20.74 -4.50
C THR A 153 -7.65 21.90 -5.48
N PHE A 154 -7.12 21.71 -6.67
CA PHE A 154 -7.20 22.63 -7.79
C PHE A 154 -7.90 21.92 -8.96
N HIS A 155 -8.61 22.69 -9.80
CA HIS A 155 -9.19 22.20 -11.06
C HIS A 155 -8.49 22.88 -12.24
N ASP A 156 -8.89 24.11 -12.55
CA ASP A 156 -8.44 24.84 -13.73
C ASP A 156 -7.34 25.84 -13.38
N ILE A 157 -6.08 25.46 -13.62
CA ILE A 157 -4.93 26.36 -13.44
C ILE A 157 -4.73 27.22 -14.69
N ARG A 158 -4.89 28.54 -14.58
CA ARG A 158 -4.86 29.45 -15.74
C ARG A 158 -4.00 30.70 -15.50
N PRO A 159 -3.38 31.29 -16.55
CA PRO A 159 -2.69 32.59 -16.43
C PRO A 159 -3.62 33.76 -16.11
N SER A 160 -4.91 33.63 -16.44
CA SER A 160 -5.94 34.64 -16.17
C SER A 160 -7.20 33.92 -15.67
N PRO A 161 -7.23 33.55 -14.38
CA PRO A 161 -8.35 32.81 -13.79
C PRO A 161 -9.60 33.69 -13.69
N SER A 162 -10.75 33.04 -13.82
CA SER A 162 -12.06 33.66 -13.62
C SER A 162 -12.20 34.23 -12.21
N GLN A 163 -12.92 35.34 -12.12
CA GLN A 163 -13.30 35.98 -10.85
C GLN A 163 -14.67 35.50 -10.35
N THR A 164 -15.30 34.55 -11.04
CA THR A 164 -16.51 33.86 -10.58
C THR A 164 -16.08 32.59 -9.84
N PRO A 165 -16.36 32.45 -8.53
CA PRO A 165 -15.92 31.27 -7.75
C PRO A 165 -16.36 29.92 -8.33
N ASP A 166 -17.57 29.86 -8.89
CA ASP A 166 -18.17 28.64 -9.45
C ASP A 166 -17.49 28.15 -10.75
N ASP A 167 -16.54 28.91 -11.31
CA ASP A 167 -15.73 28.47 -12.44
C ASP A 167 -14.53 27.60 -11.99
N TYR A 168 -14.27 27.50 -10.67
CA TYR A 168 -13.22 26.67 -10.06
C TYR A 168 -11.81 26.87 -10.65
N GLN A 169 -11.50 28.10 -11.06
CA GLN A 169 -10.18 28.45 -11.61
C GLN A 169 -9.25 28.98 -10.53
N TYR A 170 -7.95 28.79 -10.75
CA TYR A 170 -6.89 29.31 -9.90
C TYR A 170 -5.71 29.81 -10.74
N GLY A 171 -5.08 30.90 -10.34
CA GLY A 171 -4.03 31.51 -11.14
C GLY A 171 -2.70 30.74 -11.11
N THR A 172 -1.99 30.72 -12.25
CA THR A 172 -0.64 30.13 -12.33
C THR A 172 0.35 30.87 -11.44
N ALA A 173 0.25 32.20 -11.35
CA ALA A 173 1.15 33.01 -10.54
C ALA A 173 0.93 32.76 -9.04
N GLU A 174 -0.32 32.55 -8.62
CA GLU A 174 -0.74 32.24 -7.27
C GLU A 174 -0.27 30.84 -6.87
N LEU A 175 -0.38 29.86 -7.77
CA LEU A 175 0.15 28.52 -7.57
C LEU A 175 1.67 28.54 -7.43
N ASP A 176 2.39 29.30 -8.27
CA ASP A 176 3.84 29.46 -8.17
C ASP A 176 4.27 30.07 -6.82
N GLN A 177 3.54 31.08 -6.34
CA GLN A 177 3.80 31.69 -5.03
C GLN A 177 3.58 30.70 -3.87
N LEU A 178 2.56 29.85 -3.95
CA LEU A 178 2.33 28.81 -2.96
C LEU A 178 3.40 27.71 -3.03
N ALA A 179 3.73 27.24 -4.24
CA ALA A 179 4.75 26.23 -4.45
C ALA A 179 6.13 26.69 -3.95
N ALA A 180 6.53 27.92 -4.26
CA ALA A 180 7.76 28.53 -3.74
C ALA A 180 7.76 28.55 -2.20
N TYR A 181 6.63 28.91 -1.58
CA TYR A 181 6.51 28.90 -0.12
C TYR A 181 6.66 27.49 0.47
N VAL A 182 5.95 26.51 -0.07
CA VAL A 182 6.05 25.10 0.34
C VAL A 182 7.50 24.62 0.21
N GLN A 183 8.19 24.96 -0.88
CA GLN A 183 9.61 24.62 -1.05
C GLN A 183 10.49 25.18 0.07
N THR A 184 10.25 26.41 0.54
CA THR A 184 11.01 26.95 1.69
C THR A 184 10.83 26.10 2.96
N LYS A 185 9.62 25.60 3.20
CA LYS A 185 9.30 24.77 4.38
C LYS A 185 9.89 23.36 4.25
N VAL A 186 9.91 22.80 3.03
CA VAL A 186 10.59 21.54 2.72
C VAL A 186 12.10 21.68 2.92
N ALA A 187 12.72 22.74 2.37
CA ALA A 187 14.15 23.00 2.50
C ALA A 187 14.58 23.21 3.97
N ALA A 188 13.70 23.81 4.78
CA ALA A 188 13.88 23.94 6.23
C ALA A 188 13.63 22.64 7.02
N GLY A 189 13.25 21.54 6.35
CA GLY A 189 12.94 20.26 7.00
C GLY A 189 11.67 20.26 7.85
N GLN A 190 10.79 21.25 7.69
CA GLN A 190 9.58 21.41 8.50
C GLN A 190 8.42 20.54 8.00
N ILE A 191 8.37 20.28 6.70
CA ILE A 191 7.37 19.42 6.05
C ILE A 191 8.03 18.51 5.02
N ARG A 192 7.30 17.47 4.63
CA ARG A 192 7.59 16.67 3.44
C ARG A 192 6.44 16.86 2.47
N ASN A 193 6.73 17.12 1.20
CA ASN A 193 5.75 17.03 0.12
C ASN A 193 5.76 15.59 -0.41
N VAL A 194 4.61 14.94 -0.37
CA VAL A 194 4.48 13.53 -0.74
C VAL A 194 3.23 13.33 -1.60
N ASN A 195 3.29 12.32 -2.46
CA ASN A 195 2.10 11.79 -3.11
C ASN A 195 1.18 11.13 -2.07
N VAL A 196 -0.11 10.99 -2.37
CA VAL A 196 -1.11 10.45 -1.44
C VAL A 196 -0.69 9.06 -0.94
N THR A 197 -0.31 8.17 -1.85
CA THR A 197 0.19 6.82 -1.54
C THR A 197 1.38 6.79 -0.57
N LYS A 198 2.24 7.82 -0.61
CA LYS A 198 3.41 7.96 0.27
C LYS A 198 3.07 8.67 1.59
N GLY A 199 1.99 9.45 1.63
CA GLY A 199 1.46 10.07 2.84
C GLY A 199 0.73 9.06 3.72
N LEU A 200 0.07 8.07 3.10
CA LEU A 200 -0.54 6.96 3.82
C LEU A 200 0.50 5.99 4.36
N VAL A 201 0.20 5.43 5.54
CA VAL A 201 1.05 4.41 6.15
C VAL A 201 0.66 3.05 5.62
N ASN A 202 1.60 2.40 4.96
CA ASN A 202 1.44 1.05 4.44
C ASN A 202 2.35 0.09 5.22
N GLY A 203 1.76 -0.96 5.80
CA GLY A 203 2.44 -1.84 6.74
C GLY A 203 3.29 -2.90 6.11
N SER A 204 4.60 -2.66 6.07
CA SER A 204 5.58 -3.71 5.84
C SER A 204 6.74 -3.61 6.84
N PRO A 205 7.01 -4.66 7.63
CA PRO A 205 6.19 -5.88 7.76
C PRO A 205 4.92 -5.62 8.57
N ASN A 206 3.79 -6.16 8.12
CA ASN A 206 2.60 -6.29 8.94
C ASN A 206 2.82 -7.43 9.94
N LEU A 207 2.59 -7.17 11.22
CA LEU A 207 2.78 -8.16 12.29
C LEU A 207 1.60 -9.14 12.42
N LEU A 208 0.47 -8.86 11.78
CA LEU A 208 -0.69 -9.74 11.76
C LEU A 208 -0.63 -10.72 10.59
N ALA A 209 -0.76 -12.02 10.89
CA ALA A 209 -0.95 -13.06 9.88
C ALA A 209 -2.38 -13.00 9.28
N ASN A 210 -2.52 -13.47 8.04
CA ASN A 210 -3.80 -13.52 7.31
C ASN A 210 -4.61 -12.21 7.39
N PRO A 211 -4.02 -11.05 7.05
CA PRO A 211 -4.65 -9.75 7.25
C PRO A 211 -5.85 -9.49 6.32
N THR A 212 -5.93 -10.18 5.17
CA THR A 212 -7.01 -10.07 4.18
C THR A 212 -8.08 -11.15 4.33
N PHE A 213 -7.97 -12.01 5.35
CA PHE A 213 -8.88 -13.13 5.58
C PHE A 213 -9.06 -14.09 4.40
N ASN A 214 -8.07 -14.17 3.50
CA ASN A 214 -8.08 -15.12 2.39
C ASN A 214 -8.07 -16.58 2.85
N ASN A 215 -7.58 -16.84 4.05
CA ASN A 215 -7.66 -18.14 4.71
C ASN A 215 -8.83 -18.22 5.72
N GLY A 216 -9.85 -17.37 5.58
CA GLY A 216 -10.97 -17.27 6.53
C GLY A 216 -10.50 -16.85 7.93
N ILE A 217 -11.14 -17.39 8.98
CA ILE A 217 -10.75 -17.19 10.39
C ILE A 217 -9.74 -18.29 10.79
N ALA A 218 -8.61 -18.34 10.09
CA ALA A 218 -7.48 -19.24 10.37
C ALA A 218 -6.24 -18.45 10.82
N ASP A 219 -5.07 -19.07 10.84
CA ASP A 219 -3.78 -18.42 11.12
C ASP A 219 -3.71 -17.64 12.45
N GLY A 220 -4.41 -18.16 13.46
CA GLY A 220 -4.46 -17.60 14.81
C GLY A 220 -5.61 -16.63 15.07
N TRP A 221 -6.39 -16.27 14.04
CA TRP A 221 -7.67 -15.62 14.23
C TRP A 221 -8.66 -16.59 14.88
N ARG A 222 -9.52 -16.08 15.77
CA ARG A 222 -10.54 -16.88 16.46
C ARG A 222 -11.75 -16.03 16.80
N THR A 223 -12.88 -16.67 17.07
CA THR A 223 -14.07 -16.03 17.59
C THR A 223 -14.71 -16.86 18.70
N ASP A 224 -15.36 -16.20 19.64
CA ASP A 224 -16.18 -16.83 20.68
C ASP A 224 -17.64 -17.03 20.25
N THR A 225 -18.03 -16.52 19.08
CA THR A 225 -19.41 -16.49 18.58
C THR A 225 -19.46 -16.87 17.09
N PRO A 226 -19.02 -18.10 16.72
CA PRO A 226 -18.86 -18.52 15.33
C PRO A 226 -20.16 -18.59 14.52
N ALA A 227 -21.33 -18.49 15.17
CA ALA A 227 -22.62 -18.41 14.49
C ALA A 227 -22.91 -17.00 13.92
N SER A 228 -22.31 -15.96 14.50
CA SER A 228 -22.57 -14.55 14.14
C SER A 228 -21.33 -13.81 13.65
N ILE A 229 -20.14 -14.37 13.88
CA ILE A 229 -18.87 -13.88 13.35
C ILE A 229 -18.28 -14.95 12.45
N THR A 230 -18.29 -14.71 11.15
CA THR A 230 -17.99 -15.73 10.13
C THR A 230 -17.08 -15.16 9.04
N ALA A 231 -16.23 -16.01 8.45
CA ALA A 231 -15.55 -15.66 7.20
C ALA A 231 -16.60 -15.32 6.13
N ASP A 232 -16.35 -14.26 5.38
CA ASP A 232 -17.21 -13.77 4.30
C ASP A 232 -16.50 -13.91 2.96
N ALA A 233 -17.26 -14.34 1.96
CA ALA A 233 -16.83 -14.44 0.56
C ALA A 233 -17.74 -13.63 -0.37
N GLY A 234 -18.48 -12.67 0.19
CA GLY A 234 -19.50 -11.89 -0.50
C GLY A 234 -18.96 -10.64 -1.19
N ASN A 235 -17.64 -10.53 -1.39
CA ASN A 235 -16.98 -9.36 -1.95
C ASN A 235 -17.25 -8.08 -1.13
N ASN A 236 -17.21 -8.19 0.21
CA ASN A 236 -17.40 -7.08 1.15
C ASN A 236 -16.08 -6.61 1.81
N GLY A 237 -14.94 -7.10 1.34
CA GLY A 237 -13.62 -6.64 1.77
C GLY A 237 -13.22 -5.33 1.10
N SER A 238 -11.92 -5.06 1.13
CA SER A 238 -11.31 -3.83 0.64
C SER A 238 -10.07 -4.10 -0.21
N TYR A 239 -9.62 -3.07 -0.93
CA TYR A 239 -8.39 -3.08 -1.70
C TYR A 239 -7.20 -3.51 -0.82
N PRO A 240 -6.30 -4.36 -1.33
CA PRO A 240 -6.19 -4.82 -2.72
C PRO A 240 -7.02 -6.04 -3.09
N ASP A 241 -7.66 -6.70 -2.13
CA ASP A 241 -8.36 -7.96 -2.34
C ASP A 241 -9.73 -7.95 -1.64
N PRO A 242 -10.77 -7.43 -2.30
CA PRO A 242 -12.08 -7.29 -1.68
C PRO A 242 -12.87 -8.59 -1.58
N ALA A 243 -12.34 -9.70 -2.12
CA ALA A 243 -13.08 -10.94 -2.28
C ALA A 243 -13.45 -11.60 -0.93
N LYS A 244 -12.63 -11.36 0.10
CA LYS A 244 -12.75 -11.97 1.42
C LYS A 244 -12.77 -10.91 2.52
N SER A 245 -13.47 -11.22 3.61
CA SER A 245 -13.52 -10.40 4.82
C SER A 245 -14.01 -11.25 6.00
N VAL A 246 -14.20 -10.64 7.16
CA VAL A 246 -15.01 -11.24 8.25
C VAL A 246 -16.30 -10.45 8.42
N LYS A 247 -17.42 -11.15 8.38
CA LYS A 247 -18.74 -10.61 8.69
C LYS A 247 -18.99 -10.70 10.20
N LEU A 248 -19.44 -9.58 10.78
CA LEU A 248 -19.82 -9.45 12.18
C LEU A 248 -21.33 -9.15 12.24
N VAL A 249 -22.08 -9.96 12.97
CA VAL A 249 -23.52 -9.75 13.21
C VAL A 249 -23.77 -9.64 14.71
N SER A 250 -24.55 -8.65 15.15
CA SER A 250 -24.92 -8.53 16.57
C SER A 250 -25.79 -9.72 17.00
N GLY A 251 -25.41 -10.37 18.11
CA GLY A 251 -26.18 -11.41 18.78
C GLY A 251 -26.87 -10.94 20.06
N SER A 252 -27.38 -11.88 20.86
CA SER A 252 -27.98 -11.59 22.18
C SER A 252 -26.96 -11.21 23.26
N ALA A 253 -25.67 -11.48 23.01
CA ALA A 253 -24.53 -11.08 23.82
C ALA A 253 -23.45 -10.48 22.91
N ALA A 254 -22.48 -9.78 23.50
CA ALA A 254 -21.33 -9.29 22.75
C ALA A 254 -20.55 -10.46 22.14
N GLY A 255 -20.26 -10.35 20.84
CA GLY A 255 -19.42 -11.30 20.11
C GLY A 255 -18.09 -10.68 19.75
N HIS A 256 -17.05 -11.50 19.68
CA HIS A 256 -15.68 -11.03 19.50
C HIS A 256 -14.95 -11.80 18.39
N LEU A 257 -14.29 -11.07 17.51
CA LEU A 257 -13.21 -11.56 16.66
C LEU A 257 -11.89 -11.18 17.33
N PHE A 258 -10.99 -12.15 17.49
CA PHE A 258 -9.69 -11.92 18.06
C PHE A 258 -8.59 -12.22 17.04
N SER A 259 -7.61 -11.32 16.96
CA SER A 259 -6.41 -11.52 16.18
C SER A 259 -5.48 -12.57 16.80
N PRO A 260 -4.48 -13.05 16.04
CA PRO A 260 -3.33 -13.73 16.62
C PRO A 260 -2.67 -12.87 17.69
N LYS A 261 -2.02 -13.50 18.68
CA LYS A 261 -1.16 -12.80 19.64
C LYS A 261 0.14 -12.40 18.94
N VAL A 262 0.48 -11.12 18.98
CA VAL A 262 1.67 -10.54 18.37
C VAL A 262 2.66 -10.14 19.46
N PRO A 263 3.94 -10.51 19.38
CA PRO A 263 4.97 -10.01 20.30
C PRO A 263 5.08 -8.48 20.25
N VAL A 264 5.16 -7.83 21.42
CA VAL A 264 5.28 -6.36 21.53
C VAL A 264 6.32 -5.93 22.53
N THR A 265 6.80 -4.70 22.39
CA THR A 265 7.79 -4.05 23.27
C THR A 265 7.17 -2.84 23.94
N ALA A 266 7.33 -2.73 25.26
CA ALA A 266 6.60 -1.78 26.11
C ALA A 266 6.77 -0.28 25.78
N SER A 267 7.88 0.11 25.15
CA SER A 267 8.13 1.49 24.73
C SER A 267 7.85 1.75 23.24
N THR A 268 7.48 0.71 22.49
CA THR A 268 7.19 0.83 21.07
C THR A 268 5.76 1.30 20.88
N ASN A 269 5.58 2.34 20.09
CA ASN A 269 4.26 2.73 19.60
C ASN A 269 3.95 1.87 18.36
N TYR A 270 2.72 1.42 18.24
CA TYR A 270 2.24 0.63 17.12
C TYR A 270 1.08 1.35 16.46
N LEU A 271 0.92 1.17 15.14
CA LEU A 271 -0.27 1.58 14.40
C LEU A 271 -1.08 0.34 14.05
N PHE A 272 -2.34 0.34 14.45
CA PHE A 272 -3.34 -0.54 13.87
C PHE A 272 -4.05 0.16 12.73
N LYS A 273 -4.32 -0.61 11.67
CA LYS A 273 -5.23 -0.25 10.58
C LYS A 273 -6.18 -1.39 10.33
N ALA A 274 -7.42 -1.08 9.96
CA ALA A 274 -8.41 -2.07 9.56
C ALA A 274 -9.46 -1.38 8.70
N PHE A 275 -9.87 -2.00 7.61
CA PHE A 275 -11.09 -1.59 6.94
C PHE A 275 -12.29 -2.02 7.78
N LEU A 276 -13.24 -1.11 7.97
CA LEU A 276 -14.52 -1.38 8.60
C LEU A 276 -15.66 -0.83 7.74
N ASN A 277 -16.65 -1.66 7.47
CA ASN A 277 -17.94 -1.26 6.90
C ASN A 277 -19.05 -1.71 7.83
N VAL A 278 -19.63 -0.77 8.60
CA VAL A 278 -20.88 -1.01 9.35
C VAL A 278 -22.05 -0.79 8.40
N ALA A 279 -22.46 -1.86 7.73
CA ALA A 279 -23.49 -1.82 6.69
C ALA A 279 -24.89 -1.51 7.24
N SER A 280 -25.20 -1.99 8.44
CA SER A 280 -26.44 -1.68 9.17
C SER A 280 -26.17 -1.63 10.68
N ILE A 281 -26.94 -0.81 11.39
CA ILE A 281 -26.95 -0.72 12.86
C ILE A 281 -28.29 -0.13 13.34
N THR A 282 -28.86 -0.69 14.41
CA THR A 282 -30.02 -0.09 15.12
C THR A 282 -29.59 0.52 16.45
N SER A 283 -28.77 -0.20 17.22
CA SER A 283 -28.15 0.29 18.45
C SER A 283 -26.86 -0.46 18.76
N GLY A 284 -26.00 0.12 19.61
CA GLY A 284 -24.74 -0.49 20.04
C GLY A 284 -23.55 0.01 19.21
N GLU A 285 -22.58 -0.87 18.95
CA GLU A 285 -21.32 -0.50 18.32
C GLU A 285 -20.52 -1.71 17.80
N VAL A 286 -19.59 -1.42 16.88
CA VAL A 286 -18.42 -2.24 16.59
C VAL A 286 -17.21 -1.56 17.21
N GLY A 287 -16.54 -2.22 18.15
CA GLY A 287 -15.44 -1.64 18.92
C GLY A 287 -14.12 -2.41 18.80
N PHE A 288 -13.03 -1.68 19.02
CA PHE A 288 -11.65 -2.16 18.90
C PHE A 288 -10.96 -2.02 20.26
N TYR A 289 -10.55 -3.16 20.79
CA TYR A 289 -9.92 -3.30 22.11
C TYR A 289 -8.64 -4.13 21.98
N VAL A 290 -7.55 -3.73 22.62
CA VAL A 290 -6.27 -4.45 22.57
C VAL A 290 -6.06 -5.18 23.89
N ASP A 291 -6.07 -6.50 23.86
CA ASP A 291 -5.71 -7.36 24.99
C ASP A 291 -4.20 -7.47 25.13
N GLU A 292 -3.70 -7.42 26.37
CA GLU A 292 -2.28 -7.46 26.69
C GLU A 292 -1.95 -8.67 27.56
N TYR A 293 -0.88 -9.37 27.21
CA TYR A 293 -0.47 -10.61 27.84
C TYR A 293 0.98 -10.55 28.31
N ASN A 294 1.26 -11.16 29.45
CA ASN A 294 2.62 -11.32 29.96
C ASN A 294 3.40 -12.42 29.22
N ALA A 295 4.68 -12.60 29.57
CA ALA A 295 5.54 -13.62 28.97
C ALA A 295 5.07 -15.07 29.21
N ALA A 296 4.26 -15.30 30.24
CA ALA A 296 3.60 -16.60 30.49
C ALA A 296 2.31 -16.79 29.67
N GLY A 297 1.94 -15.81 28.84
CA GLY A 297 0.73 -15.83 28.00
C GLY A 297 -0.56 -15.52 28.76
N GLN A 298 -0.48 -15.10 30.02
CA GLN A 298 -1.62 -14.72 30.85
C GLN A 298 -2.06 -13.29 30.51
N TRP A 299 -3.37 -13.07 30.45
CA TRP A 299 -3.93 -11.72 30.29
C TRP A 299 -3.61 -10.89 31.54
N ILE A 300 -3.10 -9.67 31.35
CA ILE A 300 -2.71 -8.78 32.46
C ILE A 300 -3.38 -7.41 32.40
N SER A 301 -3.84 -7.00 31.23
CA SER A 301 -4.47 -5.70 30.99
C SER A 301 -5.10 -5.64 29.60
N GLY A 302 -5.78 -4.53 29.30
CA GLY A 302 -6.14 -4.21 27.92
C GLY A 302 -6.54 -2.75 27.76
N GLN A 303 -6.73 -2.34 26.51
CA GLN A 303 -6.96 -0.95 26.15
C GLN A 303 -8.09 -0.82 25.12
N PHE A 304 -9.17 -0.14 25.50
CA PHE A 304 -10.15 0.35 24.52
C PHE A 304 -9.51 1.43 23.66
N ARG A 305 -9.66 1.33 22.33
CA ARG A 305 -9.02 2.28 21.39
C ARG A 305 -10.01 3.12 20.62
N LYS A 306 -10.95 2.48 19.92
CA LYS A 306 -11.89 3.16 19.02
C LYS A 306 -13.16 2.32 18.85
N ARG A 307 -14.25 2.96 18.44
CA ARG A 307 -15.50 2.32 18.06
C ARG A 307 -16.16 3.07 16.90
N GLU A 308 -17.07 2.38 16.22
CA GLU A 308 -18.06 2.96 15.32
C GLU A 308 -19.45 2.52 15.80
N ASN A 309 -20.35 3.48 16.00
CA ASN A 309 -21.70 3.28 16.54
C ASN A 309 -22.79 3.80 15.59
N THR A 310 -22.42 4.08 14.34
CA THR A 310 -23.27 4.53 13.25
C THR A 310 -23.01 3.69 11.99
N ARG A 311 -23.85 3.88 10.98
CA ARG A 311 -23.67 3.25 9.67
C ARG A 311 -22.56 4.01 8.93
N TRP A 312 -21.36 3.46 8.92
CA TRP A 312 -20.18 4.13 8.39
C TRP A 312 -19.18 3.17 7.74
N VAL A 313 -18.39 3.70 6.79
CA VAL A 313 -17.28 3.01 6.14
C VAL A 313 -16.01 3.83 6.38
N GLU A 314 -15.00 3.22 6.96
CA GLU A 314 -13.74 3.90 7.27
C GLU A 314 -12.56 2.94 7.41
N SER A 315 -11.35 3.54 7.45
CA SER A 315 -10.17 2.88 8.00
C SER A 315 -10.12 3.14 9.51
N MET A 316 -10.31 2.09 10.31
CA MET A 316 -10.17 2.08 11.77
C MET A 316 -8.71 2.15 12.18
N ASN A 317 -8.12 3.33 12.01
CA ASN A 317 -6.71 3.59 12.28
C ASN A 317 -6.54 4.17 13.70
N PHE A 318 -5.68 3.57 14.52
CA PHE A 318 -5.35 4.05 15.86
C PHE A 318 -3.95 3.61 16.30
N THR A 319 -3.31 4.42 17.13
CA THR A 319 -2.05 4.04 17.77
C THR A 319 -2.28 3.12 18.96
N TYR A 320 -1.26 2.38 19.38
CA TYR A 320 -1.26 1.54 20.58
C TYR A 320 0.17 1.48 21.16
N THR A 321 0.31 1.71 22.45
CA THR A 321 1.57 1.51 23.19
C THR A 321 1.27 0.57 24.35
N PRO A 322 2.05 -0.51 24.58
CA PRO A 322 1.75 -1.42 25.67
C PRO A 322 1.77 -0.71 27.02
N SER A 323 0.86 -1.10 27.92
CA SER A 323 0.63 -0.39 29.17
C SER A 323 1.78 -0.48 30.18
N SER A 324 2.64 -1.50 30.07
CA SER A 324 3.76 -1.72 30.99
C SER A 324 4.85 -2.60 30.39
N THR A 325 6.02 -2.63 31.04
CA THR A 325 7.13 -3.55 30.74
C THR A 325 6.79 -5.03 30.94
N SER A 326 5.67 -5.34 31.59
CA SER A 326 5.21 -6.72 31.77
C SER A 326 4.46 -7.26 30.55
N VAL A 327 4.06 -6.40 29.61
CA VAL A 327 3.37 -6.81 28.37
C VAL A 327 4.40 -7.37 27.40
N ALA A 328 4.26 -8.65 27.06
CA ALA A 328 5.12 -9.37 26.11
C ALA A 328 4.43 -9.61 24.76
N SER A 329 3.09 -9.68 24.74
CA SER A 329 2.32 -9.80 23.50
C SER A 329 0.97 -9.11 23.61
N ALA A 330 0.40 -8.75 22.45
CA ALA A 330 -0.91 -8.11 22.33
C ALA A 330 -1.80 -8.85 21.32
N SER A 331 -3.11 -8.80 21.51
CA SER A 331 -4.12 -9.33 20.56
C SER A 331 -5.21 -8.29 20.38
N LEU A 332 -5.57 -7.97 19.13
CA LEU A 332 -6.68 -7.09 18.84
C LEU A 332 -7.99 -7.88 18.94
N GLN A 333 -8.94 -7.32 19.66
CA GLN A 333 -10.32 -7.75 19.75
C GLN A 333 -11.18 -6.75 18.98
N VAL A 334 -11.89 -7.24 17.96
CA VAL A 334 -12.99 -6.52 17.31
C VAL A 334 -14.28 -7.09 17.85
N TYR A 335 -15.04 -6.27 18.59
CA TYR A 335 -16.26 -6.69 19.24
C TYR A 335 -17.49 -6.08 18.59
N VAL A 336 -18.59 -6.81 18.59
CA VAL A 336 -19.90 -6.33 18.16
C VAL A 336 -20.89 -6.53 19.29
N THR A 337 -21.59 -5.47 19.68
CA THR A 337 -22.59 -5.47 20.75
C THR A 337 -23.75 -4.56 20.40
N GLY A 338 -24.97 -4.92 20.76
CA GLY A 338 -26.19 -4.17 20.44
C GLY A 338 -27.14 -4.94 19.53
N THR A 339 -27.85 -4.23 18.64
CA THR A 339 -28.89 -4.82 17.79
C THR A 339 -28.87 -4.28 16.36
N GLY A 340 -29.28 -5.13 15.42
CA GLY A 340 -29.38 -4.77 13.99
C GLY A 340 -28.03 -4.50 13.32
N ILE A 341 -26.92 -4.93 13.93
CA ILE A 341 -25.58 -4.71 13.39
C ILE A 341 -25.25 -5.78 12.37
N THR A 342 -24.89 -5.36 11.16
CA THR A 342 -24.12 -6.15 10.21
C THR A 342 -22.93 -5.31 9.80
N ALA A 343 -21.73 -5.81 10.05
CA ALA A 343 -20.48 -5.15 9.68
C ALA A 343 -19.51 -6.12 9.00
N TYR A 344 -18.55 -5.56 8.29
CA TYR A 344 -17.48 -6.28 7.61
C TYR A 344 -16.14 -5.67 7.99
N VAL A 345 -15.17 -6.51 8.33
CA VAL A 345 -13.79 -6.09 8.59
C VAL A 345 -12.82 -6.82 7.69
N ASP A 346 -11.79 -6.10 7.24
CA ASP A 346 -10.78 -6.61 6.32
C ASP A 346 -9.47 -5.81 6.43
N ASN A 347 -8.41 -6.28 5.79
CA ASN A 347 -7.11 -5.63 5.65
C ASN A 347 -6.52 -5.19 7.01
N MET A 348 -6.45 -6.14 7.94
CA MET A 348 -6.01 -5.93 9.32
C MET A 348 -4.49 -5.75 9.39
N GLN A 349 -4.02 -4.62 9.88
CA GLN A 349 -2.59 -4.34 9.97
C GLN A 349 -2.19 -3.93 11.38
N MET A 350 -1.02 -4.41 11.81
CA MET A 350 -0.31 -3.91 12.98
C MET A 350 1.15 -3.65 12.58
N MET A 351 1.63 -2.44 12.84
CA MET A 351 2.99 -2.02 12.50
C MET A 351 3.65 -1.34 13.68
N ALA A 352 4.95 -1.56 13.89
CA ALA A 352 5.72 -0.74 14.81
C ALA A 352 5.98 0.66 14.22
N LEU A 353 5.61 1.70 14.96
CA LEU A 353 5.97 3.09 14.71
C LEU A 353 7.26 3.39 15.47
N GLY A 354 8.31 3.79 14.76
CA GLY A 354 9.62 3.95 15.38
C GLY A 354 9.70 5.06 16.44
N ALA A 355 10.30 4.73 17.59
CA ALA A 355 11.29 5.55 18.26
C ALA A 355 12.50 4.64 18.55
N GLY A 356 13.61 4.83 17.85
CA GLY A 356 14.80 3.99 17.97
C GLY A 356 14.74 2.71 17.12
N SER A 357 15.91 2.32 16.62
CA SER A 357 16.20 1.18 15.76
C SER A 357 15.22 -0.01 15.89
N THR A 358 14.47 -0.31 14.83
CA THR A 358 14.61 -1.69 14.35
C THR A 358 16.08 -1.76 13.96
N THR A 359 16.92 -2.47 14.71
CA THR A 359 18.10 -3.04 14.05
C THR A 359 17.52 -3.68 12.80
N PRO A 360 17.88 -3.24 11.57
CA PRO A 360 17.44 -3.94 10.38
C PRO A 360 17.68 -5.41 10.69
N SER A 361 16.67 -6.28 10.58
CA SER A 361 16.93 -7.70 10.76
C SER A 361 18.14 -7.98 9.88
N PRO A 362 19.27 -8.42 10.45
CA PRO A 362 20.55 -8.33 9.77
C PRO A 362 20.39 -9.03 8.43
N ASN A 363 20.89 -8.40 7.37
CA ASN A 363 20.87 -9.03 6.07
C ASN A 363 21.59 -10.37 6.21
N LEU A 364 20.84 -11.47 6.05
CA LEU A 364 21.35 -12.81 6.29
C LEU A 364 22.36 -13.21 5.20
N VAL A 365 22.28 -12.57 4.03
CA VAL A 365 23.23 -12.77 2.95
C VAL A 365 24.39 -11.77 3.04
N ALA A 366 25.61 -12.29 3.10
CA ALA A 366 26.82 -11.48 3.02
C ALA A 366 27.04 -10.96 1.58
N ASN A 367 27.64 -9.77 1.45
CA ASN A 367 28.05 -9.20 0.16
C ASN A 367 26.90 -9.12 -0.87
N GLY A 368 25.68 -8.82 -0.43
CA GLY A 368 24.53 -8.65 -1.33
C GLY A 368 24.64 -7.42 -2.26
N THR A 369 25.51 -6.47 -1.94
CA THR A 369 25.84 -5.27 -2.74
C THR A 369 26.97 -5.52 -3.75
N PHE A 370 27.58 -6.71 -3.72
CA PHE A 370 28.69 -7.11 -4.59
C PHE A 370 29.92 -6.18 -4.58
N ASP A 371 30.13 -5.39 -3.53
CA ASP A 371 31.33 -4.55 -3.37
C ASP A 371 32.62 -5.37 -3.28
N ALA A 372 32.53 -6.62 -2.82
CA ALA A 372 33.62 -7.59 -2.85
C ALA A 372 33.61 -8.47 -4.12
N GLY A 373 32.92 -8.03 -5.20
CA GLY A 373 32.68 -8.83 -6.41
C GLY A 373 31.84 -10.07 -6.12
N ILE A 374 32.06 -11.15 -6.88
CA ILE A 374 31.48 -12.48 -6.59
C ILE A 374 32.33 -13.18 -5.52
N GLY A 375 32.40 -12.56 -4.35
CA GLY A 375 33.14 -13.02 -3.17
C GLY A 375 32.23 -13.36 -2.00
N SER A 376 32.80 -13.60 -0.82
CA SER A 376 32.06 -13.79 0.44
C SER A 376 31.02 -14.91 0.41
N GLY A 377 31.31 -16.00 -0.30
CA GLY A 377 30.47 -17.21 -0.40
C GLY A 377 29.51 -17.23 -1.59
N TRP A 378 29.45 -16.15 -2.37
CA TRP A 378 28.83 -16.17 -3.69
C TRP A 378 29.66 -17.05 -4.63
N ARG A 379 28.99 -17.83 -5.48
CA ARG A 379 29.63 -18.72 -6.45
C ARG A 379 28.84 -18.74 -7.76
N THR A 380 29.49 -19.13 -8.85
CA THR A 380 28.82 -19.32 -10.15
C THR A 380 29.36 -20.57 -10.84
N ASP A 381 28.51 -21.21 -11.65
CA ASP A 381 28.90 -22.29 -12.55
C ASP A 381 29.34 -21.79 -13.95
N SER A 382 29.41 -20.46 -14.15
CA SER A 382 29.87 -19.85 -15.39
C SER A 382 30.61 -18.53 -15.17
N ALA A 383 31.82 -18.62 -14.63
CA ALA A 383 32.68 -17.46 -14.40
C ALA A 383 33.06 -16.66 -15.67
N SER A 384 32.82 -17.18 -16.87
CA SER A 384 33.03 -16.45 -18.13
C SER A 384 31.86 -15.57 -18.55
N THR A 385 30.66 -15.78 -17.98
CA THR A 385 29.43 -15.07 -18.38
C THR A 385 28.64 -14.47 -17.22
N ILE A 386 28.97 -14.85 -15.99
CA ILE A 386 28.49 -14.25 -14.76
C ILE A 386 29.70 -13.63 -14.07
N LEU A 387 29.82 -12.30 -14.17
CA LEU A 387 31.01 -11.53 -13.84
C LEU A 387 30.66 -10.41 -12.88
N ALA A 388 31.57 -10.08 -11.96
CA ALA A 388 31.49 -8.83 -11.24
C ALA A 388 31.60 -7.66 -12.23
N ASP A 389 30.74 -6.66 -12.07
CA ASP A 389 30.70 -5.45 -12.88
C ASP A 389 30.86 -4.23 -11.97
N ALA A 390 31.74 -3.32 -12.37
CA ALA A 390 32.02 -2.07 -11.65
C ALA A 390 31.78 -0.85 -12.55
N ALA A 391 30.94 -0.99 -13.59
CA ALA A 391 30.77 0.00 -14.66
C ALA A 391 29.53 0.88 -14.48
N ASN A 392 29.12 1.11 -13.23
CA ASN A 392 27.95 1.92 -12.85
C ASN A 392 26.60 1.34 -13.27
N HIS A 393 26.45 0.02 -13.22
CA HIS A 393 25.18 -0.68 -13.51
C HIS A 393 24.47 -1.22 -12.25
N GLY A 394 24.94 -0.85 -11.06
CA GLY A 394 24.37 -1.25 -9.78
C GLY A 394 23.06 -0.55 -9.44
N SER A 395 22.55 -0.89 -8.26
CA SER A 395 21.31 -0.31 -7.73
C SER A 395 21.46 1.19 -7.43
N PRO A 396 20.37 1.97 -7.31
CA PRO A 396 20.47 3.38 -6.91
C PRO A 396 21.15 3.61 -5.56
N ALA A 397 21.13 2.60 -4.66
CA ALA A 397 21.79 2.66 -3.36
C ALA A 397 23.27 2.30 -3.43
N ASN A 398 23.67 1.46 -4.39
CA ASN A 398 25.05 1.12 -4.69
C ASN A 398 25.29 1.12 -6.21
N PRO A 399 25.42 2.30 -6.85
CA PRO A 399 25.36 2.39 -8.30
C PRO A 399 26.56 1.77 -9.02
N VAL A 400 27.69 1.61 -8.32
CA VAL A 400 28.97 1.24 -8.95
C VAL A 400 29.04 -0.25 -9.27
N ASN A 401 28.75 -1.10 -8.28
CA ASN A 401 29.01 -2.53 -8.34
C ASN A 401 27.73 -3.34 -8.59
N SER A 402 27.85 -4.42 -9.35
CA SER A 402 26.78 -5.39 -9.60
C SER A 402 27.36 -6.71 -10.10
N VAL A 403 26.50 -7.68 -10.41
CA VAL A 403 26.85 -8.85 -11.21
C VAL A 403 26.25 -8.73 -12.60
N LYS A 404 27.11 -8.66 -13.62
CA LYS A 404 26.70 -8.80 -15.02
C LYS A 404 26.48 -10.27 -15.34
N MET A 405 25.33 -10.57 -15.93
CA MET A 405 24.90 -11.92 -16.28
C MET A 405 24.51 -12.00 -17.75
N THR A 406 25.17 -12.87 -18.50
CA THR A 406 24.93 -13.06 -19.94
C THR A 406 24.55 -14.50 -20.25
N ALA A 407 23.53 -14.71 -21.08
CA ALA A 407 23.09 -16.03 -21.47
C ALA A 407 24.12 -16.77 -22.34
N THR A 408 24.12 -18.09 -22.19
CA THR A 408 24.83 -19.02 -23.07
C THR A 408 23.85 -20.00 -23.71
N THR A 409 24.32 -21.10 -24.29
CA THR A 409 23.46 -22.17 -24.81
C THR A 409 22.78 -23.01 -23.72
N ALA A 410 23.31 -23.00 -22.50
CA ALA A 410 22.76 -23.72 -21.35
C ALA A 410 22.43 -22.77 -20.20
N ASN A 411 21.56 -23.21 -19.30
CA ASN A 411 21.23 -22.45 -18.08
C ASN A 411 22.50 -22.28 -17.23
N LYS A 412 22.78 -21.04 -16.82
CA LYS A 412 23.88 -20.68 -15.93
C LYS A 412 23.34 -20.08 -14.64
N HIS A 413 24.12 -20.15 -13.58
CA HIS A 413 23.63 -19.86 -12.25
C HIS A 413 24.61 -19.00 -11.46
N LEU A 414 24.06 -18.03 -10.73
CA LEU A 414 24.71 -17.38 -9.61
C LEU A 414 24.05 -17.91 -8.32
N PHE A 415 24.86 -18.34 -7.37
CA PHE A 415 24.40 -18.87 -6.09
C PHE A 415 24.85 -17.98 -4.95
N SER A 416 23.93 -17.63 -4.07
CA SER A 416 24.26 -16.93 -2.82
C SER A 416 25.02 -17.84 -1.85
N PRO A 417 25.68 -17.26 -0.84
CA PRO A 417 26.03 -17.98 0.38
C PRO A 417 24.80 -18.71 0.94
N GLN A 418 25.03 -19.86 1.59
CA GLN A 418 23.97 -20.49 2.37
C GLN A 418 23.73 -19.67 3.63
N VAL A 419 22.46 -19.33 3.88
CA VAL A 419 22.03 -18.60 5.07
C VAL A 419 21.29 -19.53 6.02
N ALA A 420 21.52 -19.37 7.32
CA ALA A 420 20.81 -20.16 8.33
C ALA A 420 19.32 -19.76 8.35
N VAL A 421 18.43 -20.76 8.31
CA VAL A 421 16.98 -20.57 8.33
C VAL A 421 16.33 -21.49 9.35
N SER A 422 15.12 -21.11 9.75
CA SER A 422 14.28 -21.80 10.74
C SER A 422 12.82 -21.66 10.31
N ALA A 423 11.91 -22.44 10.88
CA ALA A 423 10.48 -22.27 10.60
C ALA A 423 10.05 -20.79 10.75
N GLY A 424 9.36 -20.27 9.74
CA GLY A 424 8.97 -18.86 9.66
C GLY A 424 8.89 -18.34 8.22
N SER A 425 8.65 -17.04 8.09
CA SER A 425 8.65 -16.32 6.81
C SER A 425 9.90 -15.47 6.68
N TYR A 426 10.39 -15.33 5.46
CA TYR A 426 11.53 -14.54 5.07
C TYR A 426 11.18 -13.71 3.84
N LYS A 427 11.77 -12.51 3.77
CA LYS A 427 11.71 -11.65 2.59
C LYS A 427 13.08 -11.60 1.92
N ILE A 428 13.10 -11.81 0.60
CA ILE A 428 14.27 -11.63 -0.24
C ILE A 428 13.96 -10.50 -1.21
N ALA A 429 14.75 -9.44 -1.18
CA ALA A 429 14.65 -8.32 -2.11
C ALA A 429 15.96 -8.18 -2.90
N SER A 430 15.88 -7.76 -4.15
CA SER A 430 17.06 -7.43 -4.97
C SER A 430 16.74 -6.46 -6.10
N TYR A 431 17.77 -5.86 -6.66
CA TYR A 431 17.72 -5.01 -7.84
C TYR A 431 18.10 -5.81 -9.09
N LEU A 432 17.32 -5.65 -10.15
CA LEU A 432 17.56 -6.31 -11.44
C LEU A 432 17.34 -5.33 -12.58
N ASN A 433 18.27 -5.30 -13.53
CA ASN A 433 18.14 -4.56 -14.79
C ASN A 433 18.40 -5.49 -15.97
N ILE A 434 17.35 -5.86 -16.72
CA ILE A 434 17.48 -6.68 -17.95
C ILE A 434 17.65 -5.74 -19.15
N THR A 435 18.84 -5.74 -19.73
CA THR A 435 19.21 -4.85 -20.84
C THR A 435 19.02 -5.47 -22.23
N ALA A 436 19.03 -6.80 -22.33
CA ALA A 436 18.78 -7.52 -23.56
C ALA A 436 18.10 -8.86 -23.26
N ARG A 437 17.18 -9.28 -24.13
CA ARG A 437 16.54 -10.59 -24.12
C ARG A 437 15.88 -10.87 -25.46
N THR A 438 16.03 -12.10 -25.95
CA THR A 438 15.33 -12.62 -27.14
C THR A 438 14.19 -13.57 -26.76
N SER A 439 14.40 -14.42 -25.75
CA SER A 439 13.42 -15.39 -25.23
C SER A 439 13.74 -15.74 -23.78
N GLY A 440 13.03 -16.69 -23.17
CA GLY A 440 13.32 -17.17 -21.80
C GLY A 440 13.12 -16.11 -20.71
N GLU A 441 13.72 -16.33 -19.55
CA GLU A 441 13.57 -15.49 -18.35
C GLU A 441 14.84 -15.50 -17.53
N MET A 442 14.96 -14.55 -16.63
CA MET A 442 15.86 -14.68 -15.51
C MET A 442 15.06 -15.24 -14.32
N GLY A 443 15.42 -16.45 -13.88
CA GLY A 443 14.68 -17.21 -12.87
C GLY A 443 15.28 -17.09 -11.47
N PHE A 444 14.43 -17.16 -10.45
CA PHE A 444 14.81 -17.17 -9.05
C PHE A 444 14.34 -18.46 -8.39
N TYR A 445 15.28 -19.16 -7.80
CA TYR A 445 15.06 -20.43 -7.13
C TYR A 445 15.73 -20.40 -5.75
N ILE A 446 15.16 -21.11 -4.78
CA ILE A 446 15.74 -21.23 -3.44
C ILE A 446 16.05 -22.70 -3.17
N ASP A 447 17.33 -23.02 -3.03
CA ASP A 447 17.80 -24.33 -2.59
C ASP A 447 17.72 -24.45 -1.07
N GLU A 448 17.32 -25.62 -0.58
CA GLU A 448 17.15 -25.91 0.84
C GLU A 448 18.00 -27.11 1.25
N TYR A 449 18.68 -26.97 2.39
CA TYR A 449 19.63 -27.96 2.89
C TYR A 449 19.33 -28.32 4.34
N ASN A 450 19.58 -29.57 4.70
CA ASN A 450 19.50 -30.02 6.09
C ASN A 450 20.74 -29.61 6.91
N SER A 451 20.75 -29.90 8.21
CA SER A 451 21.86 -29.54 9.11
C SER A 451 23.20 -30.24 8.78
N ALA A 452 23.18 -31.29 7.95
CA ALA A 452 24.38 -31.94 7.43
C ALA A 452 24.87 -31.32 6.10
N GLY A 453 24.22 -30.26 5.62
CA GLY A 453 24.55 -29.58 4.36
C GLY A 453 24.08 -30.33 3.11
N GLN A 454 23.23 -31.35 3.26
CA GLN A 454 22.68 -32.09 2.13
C GLN A 454 21.46 -31.36 1.58
N TRP A 455 21.38 -31.22 0.25
CA TRP A 455 20.21 -30.68 -0.42
C TRP A 455 19.00 -31.59 -0.17
N ILE A 456 17.86 -31.02 0.21
CA ILE A 456 16.64 -31.77 0.52
C ILE A 456 15.45 -31.33 -0.34
N SER A 457 15.44 -30.09 -0.81
CA SER A 457 14.36 -29.53 -1.63
C SER A 457 14.78 -28.20 -2.24
N GLY A 458 13.92 -27.65 -3.09
CA GLY A 458 13.99 -26.24 -3.40
C GLY A 458 12.69 -25.70 -3.99
N GLN A 459 12.65 -24.39 -4.17
CA GLN A 459 11.44 -23.66 -4.48
C GLN A 459 11.71 -22.67 -5.60
N TYR A 460 11.10 -22.88 -6.77
CA TYR A 460 11.06 -21.86 -7.81
C TYR A 460 10.12 -20.72 -7.37
N LYS A 461 10.58 -19.48 -7.48
CA LYS A 461 9.88 -18.30 -6.93
C LYS A 461 9.34 -17.37 -7.99
N LEU A 462 10.17 -17.01 -8.97
CA LEU A 462 9.82 -15.98 -9.94
C LEU A 462 10.67 -16.12 -11.19
N GLY A 463 10.07 -15.84 -12.34
CA GLY A 463 10.75 -15.62 -13.61
C GLY A 463 10.51 -14.20 -14.12
N VAL A 464 11.57 -13.45 -14.40
CA VAL A 464 11.47 -12.08 -14.93
C VAL A 464 11.76 -12.07 -16.42
N THR A 465 10.78 -11.64 -17.21
CA THR A 465 10.85 -11.56 -18.68
C THR A 465 10.83 -10.12 -19.21
N ALA A 466 10.41 -9.14 -18.41
CA ALA A 466 10.37 -7.75 -18.83
C ALA A 466 11.78 -7.17 -18.91
N ALA A 467 12.07 -6.46 -20.01
CA ALA A 467 13.29 -5.66 -20.11
C ALA A 467 13.16 -4.39 -19.25
N GLY A 468 14.30 -3.84 -18.82
CA GLY A 468 14.38 -2.67 -17.96
C GLY A 468 14.65 -3.00 -16.50
N VAL A 469 14.54 -1.97 -15.67
CA VAL A 469 14.83 -2.01 -14.23
C VAL A 469 13.59 -2.47 -13.46
N THR A 470 13.78 -3.42 -12.55
CA THR A 470 12.77 -3.84 -11.58
C THR A 470 13.40 -4.18 -10.24
N ASN A 471 12.64 -3.99 -9.17
CA ASN A 471 12.93 -4.66 -7.92
C ASN A 471 12.34 -6.08 -7.99
N VAL A 472 13.05 -7.02 -7.40
CA VAL A 472 12.61 -8.40 -7.23
C VAL A 472 12.30 -8.57 -5.76
N ASP A 473 11.05 -8.86 -5.44
CA ASP A 473 10.58 -9.09 -4.07
C ASP A 473 9.99 -10.50 -3.98
N LEU A 474 10.63 -11.36 -3.19
CA LEU A 474 10.23 -12.77 -3.00
C LEU A 474 9.89 -13.03 -1.53
N THR A 475 8.91 -13.91 -1.32
CA THR A 475 8.59 -14.49 -0.02
C THR A 475 9.06 -15.94 0.06
N TYR A 476 9.67 -16.31 1.18
CA TYR A 476 10.21 -17.64 1.41
C TYR A 476 9.85 -18.17 2.80
N SER A 477 9.39 -19.40 2.84
CA SER A 477 9.26 -20.19 4.07
C SER A 477 9.90 -21.54 3.84
N PRO A 478 10.70 -22.06 4.78
CA PRO A 478 11.28 -23.39 4.65
C PRO A 478 10.21 -24.46 4.46
N SER A 479 10.41 -25.34 3.48
CA SER A 479 9.42 -26.37 3.10
C SER A 479 9.10 -27.35 4.23
N THR A 480 10.07 -27.60 5.12
CA THR A 480 9.94 -28.49 6.27
C THR A 480 10.79 -27.99 7.44
N THR A 481 10.54 -28.56 8.62
CA THR A 481 11.38 -28.31 9.81
C THR A 481 12.78 -28.92 9.71
N ALA A 482 13.06 -29.74 8.69
CA ALA A 482 14.38 -30.33 8.47
C ALA A 482 15.35 -29.39 7.74
N VAL A 483 14.84 -28.29 7.15
CA VAL A 483 15.66 -27.27 6.50
C VAL A 483 16.40 -26.44 7.55
N ALA A 484 17.73 -26.44 7.47
CA ALA A 484 18.60 -25.70 8.37
C ALA A 484 19.28 -24.51 7.68
N THR A 485 19.58 -24.62 6.39
CA THR A 485 20.11 -23.52 5.58
C THR A 485 19.43 -23.43 4.21
N ALA A 486 19.44 -22.25 3.62
CA ALA A 486 18.90 -21.99 2.28
C ALA A 486 19.84 -21.13 1.44
N SER A 487 19.76 -21.21 0.12
CA SER A 487 20.59 -20.43 -0.81
C SER A 487 19.75 -19.93 -1.99
N LEU A 488 19.92 -18.67 -2.37
CA LEU A 488 19.29 -18.07 -3.54
C LEU A 488 20.09 -18.48 -4.78
N GLN A 489 19.42 -19.09 -5.74
CA GLN A 489 19.93 -19.39 -7.06
C GLN A 489 19.25 -18.46 -8.07
N VAL A 490 20.08 -17.69 -8.78
CA VAL A 490 19.67 -16.79 -9.87
C VAL A 490 20.04 -17.48 -11.17
N ILE A 491 19.03 -17.79 -11.98
CA ILE A 491 19.10 -18.62 -13.18
C ILE A 491 19.07 -17.73 -14.41
N VAL A 492 20.13 -17.78 -15.21
CA VAL A 492 20.18 -17.21 -16.56
C VAL A 492 19.81 -18.31 -17.55
N VAL A 493 18.59 -18.27 -18.09
CA VAL A 493 18.11 -19.32 -19.00
C VAL A 493 18.95 -19.37 -20.28
N GLY A 494 19.29 -20.57 -20.74
CA GLY A 494 20.06 -20.80 -21.97
C GLY A 494 19.29 -20.43 -23.24
N ASN A 495 20.00 -20.01 -24.28
CA ASN A 495 19.48 -19.53 -25.58
C ASN A 495 18.48 -18.35 -25.48
N SER A 496 18.44 -17.68 -24.33
CA SER A 496 17.53 -16.57 -24.06
C SER A 496 17.98 -15.24 -24.67
N GLY A 497 19.26 -15.11 -25.04
CA GLY A 497 19.85 -13.83 -25.40
C GLY A 497 19.87 -12.82 -24.22
N LEU A 498 19.71 -13.29 -22.99
CA LEU A 498 19.69 -12.42 -21.80
C LEU A 498 21.03 -11.72 -21.60
N GLN A 499 20.98 -10.41 -21.34
CA GLN A 499 22.03 -9.66 -20.64
C GLN A 499 21.38 -8.83 -19.54
N ALA A 500 21.82 -9.03 -18.30
CA ALA A 500 21.26 -8.35 -17.13
C ALA A 500 22.33 -7.94 -16.11
N TYR A 501 21.96 -7.03 -15.23
CA TYR A 501 22.75 -6.60 -14.07
C TYR A 501 21.93 -6.83 -12.80
N PHE A 502 22.56 -7.43 -11.79
CA PHE A 502 21.90 -7.85 -10.55
C PHE A 502 22.68 -7.37 -9.33
N ASP A 503 21.97 -6.77 -8.36
CA ASP A 503 22.58 -6.10 -7.21
C ASP A 503 21.60 -6.01 -6.00
N ASP A 504 22.07 -5.47 -4.87
CA ASP A 504 21.32 -5.14 -3.65
C ASP A 504 20.49 -6.29 -3.06
N VAL A 505 21.10 -7.47 -2.96
CA VAL A 505 20.43 -8.66 -2.42
C VAL A 505 20.29 -8.55 -0.91
N ARG A 506 19.04 -8.52 -0.45
CA ARG A 506 18.65 -8.43 0.96
C ARG A 506 17.76 -9.60 1.34
N TRP A 507 18.26 -10.48 2.20
CA TRP A 507 17.51 -11.58 2.77
C TRP A 507 17.29 -11.33 4.26
N THR A 508 16.04 -11.16 4.66
CA THR A 508 15.67 -10.84 6.06
C THR A 508 14.62 -11.81 6.57
N LYS A 509 14.65 -12.11 7.87
CA LYS A 509 13.57 -12.83 8.54
C LYS A 509 12.42 -11.83 8.76
N SER A 510 11.21 -12.21 8.35
CA SER A 510 10.00 -11.38 8.47
C SER A 510 9.48 -11.31 9.89
#